data_AF-A0A932GDF2-F1
#
_entry.id   AF-A0A932GDF2-F1
#
_cell.length_a   1.000
_cell.length_b   1.000
_cell.length_c   1.000
_cell.angle_alpha   90.00
_cell.angle_beta   90.00
_cell.angle_gamma   90.00
#
_symmetry.space_group_name_H-M   'P 1'
#
loop_
_entity.id
_entity.type
_entity.pdbx_description
1 polymer ?
#
loop_
_entity_poly.entity_id
_entity_poly.type
_entity_poly.pdbx_seq_one_letter_code
_entity_poly.pdbx_strand_id
1 'polypeptide(L)'
;MNANADRLIELFHEAKARAAAGELDRFLLEACRNEPELREQLLSLLQAHEQMGSFLQPPRTQFPANPPTEHPGDKLGHYKLLEQIGEGGCGVVYLAEQTEPVRRRVALKVIKLGMDTKAVIARFQAERQALALMDHPNIARVLEAGASATGRPYFVMELVRGIK
;
A
#
# COMPACT_ATOMS: atom_id res chain seq x y z
N MET A 1 13.78 -11.81 -29.17
CA MET A 1 12.53 -12.19 -28.48
C MET A 1 12.57 -13.70 -28.32
N ASN A 2 12.44 -14.19 -27.09
CA ASN A 2 12.63 -15.59 -26.77
C ASN A 2 11.24 -16.25 -26.83
N ALA A 3 10.90 -16.90 -27.95
CA ALA A 3 9.57 -17.45 -28.23
C ALA A 3 9.01 -18.37 -27.13
N ASN A 4 9.91 -18.93 -26.31
CA ASN A 4 9.54 -19.77 -25.16
C ASN A 4 8.97 -18.96 -23.97
N ALA A 5 9.44 -17.72 -23.78
CA ALA A 5 8.96 -16.84 -22.70
C ALA A 5 7.55 -16.29 -23.00
N ASP A 6 7.29 -15.92 -24.26
CA ASP A 6 5.98 -15.42 -24.68
C ASP A 6 4.91 -16.52 -24.54
N ARG A 7 5.24 -17.75 -24.95
CA ARG A 7 4.37 -18.93 -24.78
C ARG A 7 4.09 -19.26 -23.31
N LEU A 8 5.08 -19.13 -22.42
CA LEU A 8 4.90 -19.37 -20.99
C LEU A 8 3.94 -18.34 -20.36
N ILE A 9 4.01 -17.07 -20.79
CA ILE A 9 3.10 -16.01 -20.31
C ILE A 9 1.65 -16.28 -20.74
N GLU A 10 1.44 -16.70 -21.99
CA GLU A 10 0.10 -17.05 -22.49
C GLU A 10 -0.49 -18.23 -21.71
N LEU A 11 0.28 -19.31 -21.55
CA LEU A 11 -0.14 -20.48 -20.79
C LEU A 11 -0.42 -20.17 -19.31
N PHE A 12 0.34 -19.25 -18.71
CA PHE A 12 0.09 -18.79 -17.34
C PHE A 12 -1.27 -18.10 -17.19
N HIS A 13 -1.62 -17.21 -18.11
CA HIS A 13 -2.92 -16.54 -18.06
C HIS A 13 -4.09 -17.51 -18.26
N GLU A 14 -3.96 -18.45 -19.18
CA GLU A 14 -4.99 -19.46 -19.43
C GLU A 14 -5.10 -20.45 -18.26
N ALA A 15 -3.97 -20.91 -17.72
CA ALA A 15 -3.94 -21.76 -16.53
C ALA A 15 -4.63 -21.09 -15.34
N LYS A 16 -4.42 -19.79 -15.12
CA LYS A 16 -5.09 -19.03 -14.05
C LYS A 16 -6.60 -18.98 -14.23
N ALA A 17 -7.08 -18.78 -15.46
CA ALA A 17 -8.51 -18.77 -15.75
C ALA A 17 -9.16 -20.16 -15.54
N ARG A 18 -8.47 -21.23 -15.94
CA ARG A 18 -8.91 -22.62 -15.76
C ARG A 18 -8.82 -23.09 -14.30
N ALA A 19 -7.84 -22.63 -13.55
CA ALA A 19 -7.72 -22.90 -12.12
C ALA A 19 -8.93 -22.36 -11.33
N ALA A 20 -9.41 -21.17 -11.67
CA ALA A 20 -10.63 -20.61 -11.08
C ALA A 20 -11.89 -21.44 -11.39
N ALA A 21 -11.89 -22.19 -12.50
CA ALA A 21 -12.97 -23.09 -12.90
C ALA A 21 -12.79 -24.54 -12.40
N GLY A 22 -11.68 -24.86 -11.70
CA GLY A 22 -11.36 -26.21 -11.25
C GLY A 22 -10.86 -27.16 -12.35
N GLU A 23 -10.43 -26.62 -13.51
CA GLU A 23 -10.02 -27.40 -14.69
C GLU A 23 -8.49 -27.44 -14.91
N LEU A 24 -7.70 -26.97 -13.93
CA LEU A 24 -6.24 -26.81 -14.07
C LEU A 24 -5.51 -28.12 -14.39
N ASP A 25 -5.86 -29.21 -13.70
CA ASP A 25 -5.17 -30.50 -13.90
C ASP A 25 -5.34 -31.03 -15.33
N ARG A 26 -6.55 -30.87 -15.89
CA ARG A 26 -6.84 -31.25 -17.27
C ARG A 26 -6.05 -30.38 -18.25
N PHE A 27 -6.01 -29.07 -18.02
CA PHE A 27 -5.26 -28.14 -18.84
C PHE A 27 -3.76 -28.48 -18.85
N LEU A 28 -3.16 -28.77 -17.68
CA LEU A 28 -1.75 -29.14 -17.59
C LEU A 28 -1.42 -30.44 -18.34
N LEU A 29 -2.34 -31.42 -18.33
CA LEU A 29 -2.19 -32.68 -19.08
C LEU A 29 -2.29 -32.48 -20.60
N GLU A 30 -3.09 -31.53 -21.05
CA GLU A 30 -3.30 -31.23 -22.48
C GLU A 30 -2.20 -30.31 -23.02
N ALA A 31 -1.92 -29.19 -22.34
CA ALA A 31 -1.01 -28.14 -22.79
C ALA A 31 0.48 -28.48 -22.57
N CYS A 32 0.81 -29.27 -21.55
CA CYS A 32 2.20 -29.63 -21.23
C CYS A 32 2.52 -31.11 -21.47
N ARG A 33 1.73 -31.81 -22.32
CA ARG A 33 1.80 -33.27 -22.53
C ARG A 33 3.22 -33.80 -22.78
N ASN A 34 4.04 -33.07 -23.53
CA ASN A 34 5.39 -33.49 -23.94
C ASN A 34 6.50 -32.54 -23.43
N GLU A 35 6.17 -31.62 -22.52
CA GLU A 35 7.07 -30.55 -22.09
C GLU A 35 7.12 -30.48 -20.55
N PRO A 36 7.80 -31.44 -19.90
CA PRO A 36 7.85 -31.52 -18.44
C PRO A 36 8.50 -30.30 -17.79
N GLU A 37 9.52 -29.73 -18.43
CA GLU A 37 10.19 -28.50 -17.95
C GLU A 37 9.24 -27.30 -17.97
N LEU A 38 8.40 -27.18 -19.00
CA LEU A 38 7.41 -26.11 -19.11
C LEU A 38 6.32 -26.24 -18.05
N ARG A 39 5.92 -27.49 -17.74
CA ARG A 39 4.97 -27.79 -16.66
C ARG A 39 5.51 -27.36 -15.30
N GLU A 40 6.76 -27.68 -14.98
CA GLU A 40 7.38 -27.28 -13.72
C GLU A 40 7.50 -25.76 -13.59
N GLN A 41 7.92 -25.07 -14.65
CA GLN A 41 7.99 -23.61 -14.68
C GLN A 41 6.62 -22.97 -14.49
N LEU A 42 5.59 -23.48 -15.17
CA LEU A 42 4.22 -22.98 -15.06
C LEU A 42 3.64 -23.19 -13.65
N LEU A 43 3.86 -24.36 -13.04
CA LEU A 43 3.45 -24.64 -11.66
C LEU A 43 4.17 -23.74 -10.66
N SER A 44 5.48 -23.54 -10.84
CA SER A 44 6.27 -22.62 -10.01
C SER A 44 5.75 -21.19 -10.09
N LEU A 45 5.40 -20.72 -11.30
CA LEU A 45 4.81 -19.39 -11.50
C LEU A 45 3.42 -19.26 -10.89
N LEU A 46 2.55 -20.26 -11.02
CA LEU A 46 1.23 -20.27 -10.39
C LEU A 46 1.34 -20.23 -8.86
N GLN A 47 2.22 -21.02 -8.27
CA GLN A 47 2.47 -21.04 -6.83
C GLN A 47 3.01 -19.69 -6.34
N ALA A 48 3.98 -19.10 -7.05
CA ALA A 48 4.50 -17.78 -6.74
C ALA A 48 3.42 -16.69 -6.87
N HIS A 49 2.51 -16.81 -7.85
CA HIS A 49 1.39 -15.89 -8.02
C HIS A 49 0.35 -16.00 -6.90
N GLU A 50 0.04 -17.20 -6.40
CA GLU A 50 -0.85 -17.35 -5.23
C GLU A 50 -0.21 -16.72 -3.98
N GLN A 51 1.09 -16.92 -3.78
CA GLN A 51 1.84 -16.30 -2.69
C GLN A 51 1.92 -14.77 -2.83
N MET A 52 2.15 -14.24 -4.05
CA MET A 52 2.13 -12.80 -4.32
C MET A 52 0.73 -12.21 -4.27
N GLY A 53 -0.30 -12.95 -4.67
CA GLY A 53 -1.70 -12.57 -4.54
C GLY A 53 -2.11 -12.43 -3.08
N SER A 54 -1.53 -13.24 -2.19
CA SER A 54 -1.65 -13.09 -0.74
C SER A 54 -0.84 -11.90 -0.19
N PHE A 55 0.29 -11.56 -0.81
CA PHE A 55 1.17 -10.45 -0.39
C PHE A 55 0.68 -9.07 -0.84
N LEU A 56 0.19 -8.96 -2.08
CA LEU A 56 -0.34 -7.73 -2.68
C LEU A 56 -1.85 -7.55 -2.46
N GLN A 57 -2.51 -8.54 -1.87
CA GLN A 57 -3.84 -8.29 -1.31
C GLN A 57 -3.68 -7.16 -0.30
N PRO A 58 -4.39 -6.03 -0.47
CA PRO A 58 -4.53 -5.11 0.66
C PRO A 58 -5.07 -6.00 1.79
N PRO A 59 -4.51 -5.91 3.02
CA PRO A 59 -5.07 -6.65 4.13
C PRO A 59 -6.57 -6.37 4.09
N ARG A 60 -7.40 -7.42 4.01
CA ARG A 60 -8.85 -7.29 4.18
C ARG A 60 -9.06 -6.85 5.63
N THR A 61 -8.80 -5.59 5.88
CA THR A 61 -9.13 -4.91 7.10
C THR A 61 -10.63 -4.72 7.06
N GLN A 62 -11.37 -5.78 7.39
CA GLN A 62 -12.66 -5.66 8.06
C GLN A 62 -12.40 -5.13 9.48
N PHE A 63 -11.76 -3.98 9.57
CA PHE A 63 -11.77 -3.20 10.78
C PHE A 63 -12.85 -2.15 10.56
N PRO A 64 -13.75 -1.91 11.53
CA PRO A 64 -14.56 -0.71 11.50
C PRO A 64 -13.58 0.46 11.52
N ALA A 65 -13.29 0.99 10.34
CA ALA A 65 -12.42 2.14 10.18
C ALA A 65 -13.25 3.32 10.66
N ASN A 66 -13.05 3.74 11.91
CA ASN A 66 -13.61 5.00 12.35
C ASN A 66 -12.97 6.08 11.48
N PRO A 67 -13.78 6.82 10.70
CA PRO A 67 -13.26 7.89 9.86
C PRO A 67 -12.46 8.88 10.73
N PRO A 68 -11.50 9.60 10.15
CA PRO A 68 -10.87 10.70 10.85
C PRO A 68 -11.98 11.69 11.25
N THR A 69 -11.94 12.12 12.50
CA THR A 69 -12.83 13.16 13.02
C THR A 69 -12.23 14.55 12.78
N GLU A 70 -11.01 14.59 12.26
CA GLU A 70 -10.27 15.79 11.95
C GLU A 70 -10.83 16.47 10.69
N HIS A 71 -11.02 17.77 10.76
CA HIS A 71 -11.57 18.60 9.69
C HIS A 71 -10.68 19.81 9.41
N PRO A 72 -10.78 20.41 8.20
CA PRO A 72 -10.20 21.72 7.93
C PRO A 72 -10.52 22.73 9.04
N GLY A 73 -9.50 23.40 9.56
CA GLY A 73 -9.59 24.31 10.70
C GLY A 73 -9.02 23.74 12.00
N ASP A 74 -9.00 22.41 12.15
CA ASP A 74 -8.48 21.76 13.35
C ASP A 74 -6.96 21.95 13.51
N LYS A 75 -6.50 21.82 14.76
CA LYS A 75 -5.09 21.85 15.11
C LYS A 75 -4.62 20.50 15.61
N LEU A 76 -3.56 19.97 15.01
CA LEU A 76 -2.83 18.80 15.47
C LEU A 76 -1.41 19.25 15.84
N GLY A 77 -1.13 19.39 17.14
CA GLY A 77 0.13 19.96 17.61
C GLY A 77 0.34 21.38 17.06
N HIS A 78 1.44 21.61 16.35
CA HIS A 78 1.78 22.89 15.71
C HIS A 78 1.23 23.02 14.28
N TYR A 79 0.37 22.09 13.84
CA TYR A 79 -0.14 22.03 12.47
C TYR A 79 -1.61 22.39 12.44
N LYS A 80 -1.97 23.40 11.65
CA LYS A 80 -3.36 23.76 11.35
C LYS A 80 -3.78 23.11 10.03
N LEU A 81 -4.85 22.30 10.05
CA LEU A 81 -5.40 21.70 8.84
C LEU A 81 -6.09 22.79 8.00
N LEU A 82 -5.79 22.84 6.70
CA LEU A 82 -6.32 23.85 5.77
C LEU A 82 -7.38 23.27 4.84
N GLU A 83 -7.06 22.15 4.17
CA GLU A 83 -7.97 21.49 3.23
C GLU A 83 -7.62 20.01 3.11
N GLN A 84 -8.58 19.17 2.77
CA GLN A 84 -8.33 17.77 2.42
C GLN A 84 -7.82 17.70 0.98
N ILE A 85 -6.65 17.09 0.78
CA ILE A 85 -6.01 16.97 -0.55
C ILE A 85 -5.98 15.53 -1.06
N GLY A 86 -6.35 14.55 -0.24
CA GLY A 86 -6.47 13.16 -0.68
C GLY A 86 -7.06 12.25 0.39
N GLU A 87 -7.57 11.11 -0.04
CA GLU A 87 -8.07 10.06 0.84
C GLU A 87 -7.80 8.69 0.23
N GLY A 88 -7.49 7.71 1.08
CA GLY A 88 -7.35 6.33 0.69
C GLY A 88 -7.65 5.36 1.82
N GLY A 89 -7.33 4.08 1.63
CA GLY A 89 -7.57 3.02 2.60
C GLY A 89 -6.85 3.24 3.95
N CYS A 90 -5.65 3.82 3.91
CA CYS A 90 -4.82 4.00 5.10
C CYS A 90 -5.06 5.32 5.86
N GLY A 91 -5.90 6.23 5.37
CA GLY A 91 -6.00 7.56 5.98
C GLY A 91 -6.52 8.65 5.05
N VAL A 92 -6.58 9.85 5.60
CA VAL A 92 -6.89 11.10 4.89
C VAL A 92 -5.67 12.00 4.93
N VAL A 93 -5.38 12.66 3.82
CA VAL A 93 -4.27 13.60 3.67
C VAL A 93 -4.82 15.01 3.59
N TYR A 94 -4.30 15.89 4.43
CA TYR A 94 -4.65 17.30 4.47
C TYR A 94 -3.45 18.15 4.04
N LEU A 95 -3.72 19.24 3.33
CA LEU A 95 -2.81 20.38 3.34
C LEU A 95 -2.89 20.99 4.73
N ALA A 96 -1.74 21.13 5.40
CA ALA A 96 -1.65 21.77 6.69
C ALA A 96 -0.60 22.88 6.67
N GLU A 97 -0.78 23.87 7.54
CA GLU A 97 0.23 24.89 7.83
C GLU A 97 0.87 24.58 9.17
N GLN A 98 2.18 24.37 9.17
CA GLN A 98 2.97 24.40 10.40
C GLN A 98 3.08 25.85 10.87
N THR A 99 2.70 26.14 12.11
CA THR A 99 2.76 27.51 12.65
C THR A 99 4.06 27.81 13.39
N GLU A 100 4.68 26.79 14.00
CA GLU A 100 5.91 26.88 14.79
C GLU A 100 6.74 25.58 14.65
N PRO A 101 8.08 25.65 14.82
CA PRO A 101 8.91 26.86 14.96
C PRO A 101 9.12 27.60 13.63
N VAL A 102 8.78 26.97 12.50
CA VAL A 102 8.91 27.53 11.15
C VAL A 102 7.57 27.44 10.44
N ARG A 103 7.17 28.54 9.79
CA ARG A 103 5.97 28.58 8.96
C ARG A 103 6.21 27.92 7.60
N ARG A 104 5.49 26.83 7.34
CA ARG A 104 5.51 26.15 6.04
C ARG A 104 4.24 25.35 5.80
N ARG A 105 3.95 25.09 4.53
CA ARG A 105 2.88 24.18 4.13
C ARG A 105 3.42 22.76 4.01
N VAL A 106 2.66 21.81 4.54
CA VAL A 106 3.02 20.39 4.60
C VAL A 106 1.81 19.54 4.18
N ALA A 107 2.09 18.31 3.77
CA ALA A 107 1.05 17.29 3.69
C ALA A 107 0.99 16.55 5.03
N LEU A 108 -0.19 16.49 5.64
CA LEU A 108 -0.42 15.81 6.91
C LEU A 108 -1.39 14.65 6.70
N LYS A 109 -0.90 13.42 6.87
CA LYS A 109 -1.70 12.21 6.71
C LYS A 109 -2.17 11.70 8.06
N VAL A 110 -3.47 11.74 8.28
CA VAL A 110 -4.15 11.20 9.46
C VAL A 110 -4.59 9.77 9.20
N ILE A 111 -4.27 8.85 10.12
CA ILE A 111 -4.52 7.41 9.96
C ILE A 111 -5.90 7.03 10.53
N LYS A 112 -6.70 6.26 9.78
CA LYS A 112 -8.05 5.83 10.20
C LYS A 112 -7.99 4.85 11.39
N LEU A 113 -8.79 5.07 12.45
CA LEU A 113 -8.84 4.21 13.64
C LEU A 113 -9.72 2.99 13.35
N GLY A 114 -9.11 2.02 12.67
CA GLY A 114 -9.36 0.58 12.74
C GLY A 114 -8.01 -0.14 12.90
N MET A 115 -7.03 0.59 13.42
CA MET A 115 -5.58 0.40 13.32
C MET A 115 -4.91 0.50 14.71
N ASP A 116 -5.69 0.29 15.77
CA ASP A 116 -5.27 0.42 17.17
C ASP A 116 -4.89 -0.92 17.83
N THR A 117 -4.71 -1.96 17.03
CA THR A 117 -4.08 -3.18 17.56
C THR A 117 -2.59 -2.92 17.77
N LYS A 118 -2.00 -3.47 18.83
CA LYS A 118 -0.56 -3.37 19.13
C LYS A 118 0.32 -3.67 17.90
N ALA A 119 -0.15 -4.56 17.02
CA ALA A 119 0.51 -4.92 15.75
C ALA A 119 0.60 -3.74 14.76
N VAL A 120 -0.43 -2.89 14.67
CA VAL A 120 -0.42 -1.74 13.74
C VAL A 120 0.37 -0.57 14.32
N ILE A 121 0.35 -0.37 15.65
CA ILE A 121 1.25 0.59 16.31
C ILE A 121 2.71 0.17 16.09
N ALA A 122 3.03 -1.13 16.26
CA ALA A 122 4.35 -1.65 15.97
C ALA A 122 4.74 -1.45 14.50
N ARG A 123 3.81 -1.67 13.56
CA ARG A 123 4.03 -1.40 12.13
C ARG A 123 4.23 0.09 11.86
N PHE A 124 3.45 0.97 12.47
CA PHE A 124 3.62 2.42 12.36
C PHE A 124 4.98 2.86 12.88
N GLN A 125 5.45 2.29 14.00
CA GLN A 125 6.79 2.55 14.53
C GLN A 125 7.88 2.05 13.57
N ALA A 126 7.72 0.85 12.99
CA ALA A 126 8.65 0.31 12.00
C ALA A 126 8.68 1.16 10.72
N GLU A 127 7.52 1.56 10.20
CA GLU A 127 7.39 2.44 9.03
C GLU A 127 7.98 3.82 9.32
N ARG A 128 7.71 4.41 10.49
CA ARG A 128 8.32 5.67 10.93
C ARG A 128 9.85 5.57 10.91
N GLN A 129 10.40 4.45 11.38
CA GLN A 129 11.85 4.25 11.41
C GLN A 129 12.45 4.04 10.01
N ALA A 130 11.76 3.31 9.13
CA ALA A 130 12.17 3.16 7.74
C ALA A 130 12.12 4.50 6.97
N LEU A 131 11.06 5.29 7.18
CA LEU A 131 10.90 6.60 6.54
C LEU A 131 11.86 7.65 7.09
N ALA A 132 12.25 7.56 8.37
CA ALA A 132 13.25 8.44 8.97
C ALA A 132 14.65 8.26 8.35
N LEU A 133 14.94 7.09 7.78
CA LEU A 133 16.20 6.80 7.08
C LEU A 133 16.14 7.10 5.57
N MET A 134 14.97 7.48 5.05
CA MET A 134 14.72 7.61 3.62
C MET A 134 14.93 9.05 3.15
N ASP A 135 16.05 9.29 2.47
CA ASP A 135 16.37 10.56 1.82
C ASP A 135 16.64 10.30 0.33
N HIS A 136 15.65 10.57 -0.53
CA HIS A 136 15.76 10.33 -1.96
C HIS A 136 14.96 11.39 -2.74
N PRO A 137 15.51 11.96 -3.85
CA PRO A 137 14.89 13.07 -4.57
C PRO A 137 13.49 12.77 -5.13
N ASN A 138 13.16 11.49 -5.36
CA ASN A 138 11.87 11.06 -5.91
C ASN A 138 10.89 10.52 -4.85
N ILE A 139 11.18 10.68 -3.55
CA ILE A 139 10.31 10.22 -2.48
C ILE A 139 10.03 11.40 -1.55
N ALA A 140 8.75 11.68 -1.28
CA ALA A 140 8.37 12.75 -0.37
C ALA A 140 8.93 12.48 1.03
N ARG A 141 9.75 13.41 1.52
CA ARG A 141 10.42 13.25 2.82
C ARG A 141 9.41 13.34 3.96
N VAL A 142 9.51 12.41 4.90
CA VAL A 142 8.79 12.50 6.18
C VAL A 142 9.54 13.47 7.09
N LEU A 143 8.84 14.50 7.53
CA LEU A 143 9.36 15.57 8.37
C LEU A 143 9.18 15.22 9.85
N GLU A 144 8.03 14.63 10.18
CA GLU A 144 7.66 14.30 11.56
C GLU A 144 6.58 13.22 11.58
N ALA A 145 6.43 12.54 12.72
CA ALA A 145 5.29 11.67 13.00
C ALA A 145 4.85 11.88 14.44
N GLY A 146 3.55 11.91 14.68
CA GLY A 146 2.97 12.19 15.99
C GLY A 146 1.63 11.50 16.20
N ALA A 147 0.99 11.83 17.31
CA ALA A 147 -0.38 11.40 17.63
C ALA A 147 -1.23 12.62 17.96
N SER A 148 -2.49 12.63 17.51
CA SER A 148 -3.45 13.70 17.82
C SER A 148 -3.86 13.66 19.30
N ALA A 149 -4.63 14.65 19.75
CA ALA A 149 -5.18 14.66 21.11
C ALA A 149 -6.06 13.44 21.42
N THR A 150 -6.64 12.80 20.40
CA THR A 150 -7.45 11.58 20.50
C THR A 150 -6.60 10.31 20.38
N GLY A 151 -5.27 10.42 20.34
CA GLY A 151 -4.33 9.31 20.22
C GLY A 151 -4.12 8.82 18.78
N ARG A 152 -4.72 9.49 17.79
CA ARG A 152 -4.68 9.05 16.39
C ARG A 152 -3.33 9.34 15.75
N PRO A 153 -2.63 8.34 15.20
CA PRO A 153 -1.33 8.57 14.59
C PRO A 153 -1.46 9.40 13.30
N TYR A 154 -0.47 10.25 13.07
CA TYR A 154 -0.34 11.02 11.85
C TYR A 154 1.12 11.14 11.40
N PHE A 155 1.31 11.34 10.10
CA PHE A 155 2.58 11.68 9.48
C PHE A 155 2.55 13.09 8.91
N VAL A 156 3.65 13.81 9.08
CA VAL A 156 3.91 15.10 8.45
C VAL A 156 4.97 14.89 7.40
N MET A 157 4.68 15.26 6.16
CA MET A 157 5.57 15.07 5.02
C MET A 157 5.66 16.34 4.19
N GLU A 158 6.71 16.40 3.38
CA GLU A 158 6.85 17.44 2.38
C GLU A 158 5.62 17.50 1.47
N LEU A 159 5.13 18.72 1.22
CA LEU A 159 4.04 18.94 0.28
C LEU A 159 4.59 18.91 -1.15
N VAL A 160 4.42 17.79 -1.84
CA VAL A 160 4.74 17.66 -3.26
C VAL A 160 3.56 18.12 -4.10
N ARG A 161 3.78 19.08 -5.00
CA ARG A 161 2.76 19.55 -5.94
C ARG A 161 2.75 18.62 -7.15
N GLY A 162 1.67 17.86 -7.29
CA GLY A 162 1.42 17.08 -8.49
C GLY A 162 1.07 17.99 -9.69
N ILE A 163 1.26 17.45 -10.88
CA ILE A 163 0.69 17.97 -12.13
C ILE A 163 -0.67 17.31 -12.33
N LYS A 164 -1.71 18.14 -12.53
CA LYS A 164 -3.05 17.67 -12.93
C LYS A 164 -3.09 17.41 -14.42
#